data_AF-A0A944XR05-F1
#
_entry.id   AF-A0A944XR05-F1
#
_cell.length_a   1.000
_cell.length_b   1.000
_cell.length_c   1.000
_cell.angle_alpha   90.00
_cell.angle_beta   90.00
_cell.angle_gamma   90.00
#
_symmetry.space_group_name_H-M   'P 1'
#
loop_
_entity.id
_entity.type
_entity.pdbx_description
1 polymer ?
#
loop_
_entity_poly.entity_id
_entity_poly.type
_entity_poly.pdbx_seq_one_letter_code
_entity_poly.pdbx_strand_id
1 'polypeptide(L)'
;MATEIGIIKTLIGTVTAKSSTGILRTLKIDEVVFQNETISTGEFSAVEIELSDGSLIDLGRSSETTLNPSLVADITPESLSISEEVNAIQQTIASGDDPTQNTEPTAAGANGQDSNEGSTIIEVLHLAPETTPTSGFDTTGLNFAFYDEIEQIGEELQTLESDNFINSLPSIGDNDPISLDDDTLGGNAGGINDNNPDNVNLTGTLSFEFGNDGPGTVLLSNIGAPLGFTYILTNGGTTLTVNQSGTDILEVTLTDPTSGEYSITQLAPLRHESGDNENNQLLDITYLVTDGNGDSVPGSININIDDDTPTVSRNALVRLDDDALTDGNPGGRGDNPDSQNTVGTLAHSYGADGEGSTLLL
;
A
#
# COMPACT_ATOMS: atom_id res chain seq x y z
N MET A 1 -9.96 -40.96 -2.01
CA MET A 1 -8.80 -40.42 -1.26
C MET A 1 -8.36 -39.19 -2.02
N ALA A 2 -8.13 -38.07 -1.33
CA ALA A 2 -7.61 -36.87 -1.97
C ALA A 2 -6.14 -37.11 -2.34
N THR A 3 -5.77 -36.88 -3.59
CA THR A 3 -4.40 -37.00 -4.07
C THR A 3 -3.74 -35.64 -3.91
N GLU A 4 -2.66 -35.55 -3.14
CA GLU A 4 -1.84 -34.33 -3.04
C GLU A 4 -1.22 -34.01 -4.41
N ILE A 5 -1.23 -32.73 -4.81
CA ILE A 5 -0.73 -32.29 -6.12
C ILE A 5 0.30 -31.14 -6.03
N GLY A 6 0.36 -30.40 -4.92
CA GLY A 6 1.33 -29.33 -4.73
C GLY A 6 1.30 -28.69 -3.35
N ILE A 7 2.22 -27.74 -3.12
CA ILE A 7 2.40 -26.98 -1.88
C ILE A 7 2.46 -25.48 -2.20
N ILE A 8 1.83 -24.66 -1.37
CA ILE A 8 1.88 -23.19 -1.51
C ILE A 8 3.26 -22.64 -1.12
N LYS A 9 3.94 -21.95 -2.03
CA LYS A 9 5.29 -21.36 -1.81
C LYS A 9 5.26 -19.87 -1.51
N THR A 10 4.31 -19.17 -2.09
CA THR A 10 4.07 -17.74 -1.86
C THR A 10 2.57 -17.51 -1.77
N LEU A 11 2.13 -16.72 -0.79
CA LEU A 11 0.72 -16.33 -0.64
C LEU A 11 0.64 -14.89 -0.14
N ILE A 12 -0.11 -14.08 -0.88
CA ILE A 12 -0.44 -12.69 -0.54
C ILE A 12 -1.96 -12.58 -0.56
N GLY A 13 -2.56 -11.94 0.44
CA GLY A 13 -4.01 -11.77 0.55
C GLY A 13 -4.77 -13.03 0.96
N THR A 14 -6.01 -13.18 0.47
CA THR A 14 -6.90 -14.30 0.78
C THR A 14 -7.05 -15.22 -0.43
N VAL A 15 -6.70 -16.49 -0.23
CA VAL A 15 -6.78 -17.52 -1.27
C VAL A 15 -7.57 -18.69 -0.71
N THR A 16 -8.53 -19.17 -1.48
CA THR A 16 -9.38 -20.29 -1.07
C THR A 16 -9.21 -21.47 -2.02
N ALA A 17 -9.30 -22.67 -1.48
CA ALA A 17 -9.44 -23.91 -2.24
C ALA A 17 -10.85 -24.47 -2.04
N LYS A 18 -11.53 -24.76 -3.14
CA LYS A 18 -12.81 -25.45 -3.17
C LYS A 18 -12.58 -26.91 -3.58
N SER A 19 -12.87 -27.84 -2.68
CA SER A 19 -12.86 -29.27 -3.00
C SER A 19 -13.91 -29.65 -4.04
N SER A 20 -13.73 -30.81 -4.69
CA SER A 20 -14.71 -31.39 -5.62
C SER A 20 -16.10 -31.64 -5.00
N THR A 21 -16.19 -31.67 -3.67
CA THR A 21 -17.45 -31.76 -2.90
C THR A 21 -18.06 -30.40 -2.55
N GLY A 22 -17.44 -29.30 -2.97
CA GLY A 22 -17.91 -27.93 -2.76
C GLY A 22 -17.50 -27.29 -1.43
N ILE A 23 -16.73 -27.98 -0.58
CA ILE A 23 -16.22 -27.43 0.68
C ILE A 23 -15.09 -26.46 0.37
N LEU A 24 -15.21 -25.23 0.87
CA LEU A 24 -14.22 -24.17 0.79
C LEU A 24 -13.31 -24.17 2.02
N ARG A 25 -12.01 -23.96 1.80
CA ARG A 25 -11.00 -23.73 2.84
C ARG A 25 -10.08 -22.58 2.46
N THR A 26 -9.67 -21.77 3.42
CA THR A 26 -8.65 -20.74 3.21
C THR A 26 -7.27 -21.36 3.28
N LEU A 27 -6.43 -21.07 2.30
CA LEU A 27 -5.08 -21.60 2.19
C LEU A 27 -4.08 -20.75 2.96
N LYS A 28 -3.02 -21.39 3.44
CA LYS A 28 -1.84 -20.78 4.07
C LYS A 28 -0.58 -21.16 3.32
N ILE A 29 0.48 -20.40 3.58
CA ILE A 29 1.84 -20.75 3.15
C ILE A 29 2.22 -22.14 3.67
N ASP A 30 2.97 -22.90 2.87
CA ASP A 30 3.36 -24.30 3.12
C ASP A 30 2.19 -25.29 3.30
N GLU A 31 0.97 -24.90 2.94
CA GLU A 31 -0.18 -25.80 2.94
C GLU A 31 -0.23 -26.65 1.66
N VAL A 32 -0.67 -27.90 1.81
CA VAL A 32 -0.88 -28.82 0.68
C VAL A 32 -2.19 -28.52 -0.06
N VAL A 33 -2.14 -28.64 -1.38
CA VAL A 33 -3.31 -28.62 -2.26
C VAL A 33 -3.52 -29.98 -2.91
N PHE A 34 -4.79 -30.28 -3.19
CA PHE A 34 -5.22 -31.58 -3.67
C PHE A 34 -5.75 -31.51 -5.11
N GLN A 35 -5.62 -32.62 -5.80
CA GLN A 35 -6.18 -32.84 -7.12
C GLN A 35 -7.69 -32.56 -7.15
N ASN A 36 -8.13 -31.89 -8.20
CA ASN A 36 -9.50 -31.41 -8.45
C ASN A 36 -10.02 -30.38 -7.43
N GLU A 37 -9.12 -29.72 -6.69
CA GLU A 37 -9.48 -28.49 -6.00
C GLU A 37 -9.45 -27.32 -6.96
N THR A 38 -10.38 -26.39 -6.76
CA THR A 38 -10.41 -25.11 -7.47
C THR A 38 -9.83 -24.03 -6.55
N ILE A 39 -8.70 -23.45 -6.95
CA ILE A 39 -8.01 -22.38 -6.24
C ILE A 39 -8.54 -21.05 -6.75
N SER A 40 -8.95 -20.16 -5.83
CA SER A 40 -9.47 -18.83 -6.15
C SER A 40 -8.77 -17.76 -5.32
N THR A 41 -8.30 -16.71 -5.98
CA THR A 41 -7.64 -15.54 -5.37
C THR A 41 -8.58 -14.34 -5.31
N GLY A 42 -8.55 -13.59 -4.20
CA GLY A 42 -9.27 -12.33 -4.06
C GLY A 42 -8.69 -11.16 -4.87
N GLU A 43 -9.32 -9.99 -4.76
CA GLU A 43 -8.97 -8.75 -5.50
C GLU A 43 -7.55 -8.23 -5.21
N PHE A 44 -7.06 -8.45 -3.98
CA PHE A 44 -5.71 -8.06 -3.54
C PHE A 44 -4.83 -9.26 -3.22
N SER A 45 -5.05 -10.39 -3.91
CA SER A 45 -4.41 -11.67 -3.58
C SER A 45 -3.59 -12.24 -4.73
N ALA A 46 -2.55 -13.01 -4.40
CA ALA A 46 -1.75 -13.76 -5.34
C ALA A 46 -1.21 -15.03 -4.66
N VAL A 47 -0.98 -16.09 -5.45
CA VAL A 47 -0.44 -17.35 -4.95
C VAL A 47 0.48 -18.00 -5.96
N GLU A 48 1.56 -18.59 -5.46
CA GLU A 48 2.47 -19.47 -6.20
C GLU A 48 2.41 -20.87 -5.57
N ILE A 49 2.17 -21.88 -6.40
CA ILE A 49 2.02 -23.28 -6.00
C ILE A 49 3.10 -24.10 -6.68
N GLU A 50 3.95 -24.77 -5.91
CA GLU A 50 4.88 -25.77 -6.43
C GLU A 50 4.19 -27.13 -6.49
N LEU A 51 4.03 -27.66 -7.71
CA LEU A 51 3.50 -28.99 -7.94
C LEU A 51 4.52 -30.06 -7.54
N SER A 52 4.04 -31.28 -7.33
CA SER A 52 4.90 -32.42 -6.96
C SER A 52 5.97 -32.79 -8.01
N ASP A 53 5.85 -32.30 -9.25
CA ASP A 53 6.83 -32.46 -10.32
C ASP A 53 7.87 -31.31 -10.41
N GLY A 54 7.76 -30.31 -9.52
CA GLY A 54 8.64 -29.13 -9.46
C GLY A 54 8.18 -27.96 -10.35
N SER A 55 7.08 -28.10 -11.08
CA SER A 55 6.48 -27.01 -11.86
C SER A 55 5.80 -25.99 -10.93
N LEU A 56 5.78 -24.72 -11.32
CA LEU A 56 5.10 -23.66 -10.58
C LEU A 56 3.78 -23.28 -11.26
N ILE A 57 2.74 -23.03 -10.47
CA ILE A 57 1.51 -22.39 -10.90
C ILE A 57 1.38 -21.06 -10.17
N ASP A 58 1.33 -19.97 -10.95
CA ASP A 58 1.10 -18.61 -10.43
C ASP A 58 -0.31 -18.15 -10.74
N LEU A 59 -1.02 -17.68 -9.72
CA LEU A 59 -2.30 -16.98 -9.86
C LEU A 59 -2.15 -15.56 -9.32
N GLY A 60 -2.50 -14.59 -10.16
CA GLY A 60 -2.61 -13.19 -9.76
C GLY A 60 -3.95 -12.86 -9.10
N ARG A 61 -4.33 -11.58 -9.09
CA ARG A 61 -5.61 -11.11 -8.54
C ARG A 61 -6.82 -11.69 -9.28
N SER A 62 -7.92 -11.90 -8.54
CA SER A 62 -9.23 -12.26 -9.10
C SER A 62 -9.18 -13.41 -10.10
N SER A 63 -8.35 -14.40 -9.83
CA SER A 63 -8.08 -15.52 -10.72
C SER A 63 -8.58 -16.82 -10.09
N GLU A 64 -8.95 -17.78 -10.95
CA GLU A 64 -9.41 -19.09 -10.52
C GLU A 64 -8.81 -20.18 -11.41
N THR A 65 -8.34 -21.28 -10.83
CA THR A 65 -7.89 -22.45 -11.58
C THR A 65 -8.28 -23.75 -10.88
N THR A 66 -8.51 -24.82 -11.64
CA THR A 66 -8.77 -26.15 -11.08
C THR A 66 -7.55 -27.04 -11.26
N LEU A 67 -7.06 -27.62 -10.17
CA LEU A 67 -5.86 -28.46 -10.13
C LEU A 67 -6.12 -29.86 -10.68
N ASN A 68 -6.23 -29.98 -12.01
CA ASN A 68 -6.37 -31.26 -12.71
C ASN A 68 -4.98 -31.82 -13.09
N PRO A 69 -4.71 -33.13 -13.01
CA PRO A 69 -3.46 -33.75 -13.49
C PRO A 69 -3.17 -33.48 -14.98
N SER A 70 -4.15 -33.02 -15.76
CA SER A 70 -3.93 -32.56 -17.14
C SER A 70 -3.46 -31.09 -17.24
N LEU A 71 -3.34 -30.36 -16.13
CA LEU A 71 -2.91 -28.96 -16.10
C LEU A 71 -1.40 -28.78 -16.35
N VAL A 72 -0.66 -29.88 -16.52
CA VAL A 72 0.77 -29.91 -16.90
C VAL A 72 0.94 -30.57 -18.27
N ALA A 73 0.12 -30.17 -19.24
CA ALA A 73 0.28 -30.51 -20.64
C ALA A 73 0.14 -29.27 -21.54
N ASP A 74 0.64 -28.11 -21.10
CA ASP A 74 0.82 -26.96 -22.02
C ASP A 74 1.97 -26.01 -21.64
N ILE A 75 3.02 -26.53 -20.99
CA ILE A 75 4.33 -25.86 -20.88
C ILE A 75 5.51 -26.78 -21.19
N THR A 76 5.28 -27.85 -21.96
CA THR A 76 6.27 -28.12 -23.00
C THR A 76 6.28 -26.87 -23.87
N PRO A 77 7.42 -26.19 -24.13
CA PRO A 77 7.44 -25.22 -25.20
C PRO A 77 6.86 -25.97 -26.39
N GLU A 78 5.74 -25.46 -26.89
CA GLU A 78 5.33 -25.78 -28.23
C GLU A 78 6.57 -25.54 -29.10
N SER A 79 7.31 -26.61 -29.39
CA SER A 79 7.70 -26.80 -30.77
C SER A 79 6.39 -27.06 -31.50
N LEU A 80 5.60 -25.98 -31.69
CA LEU A 80 4.96 -25.80 -32.96
C LEU A 80 6.10 -26.04 -33.93
N SER A 81 6.06 -27.18 -34.62
CA SER A 81 6.67 -27.24 -35.94
C SER A 81 6.18 -25.99 -36.62
N ILE A 82 7.03 -24.97 -36.67
CA ILE A 82 6.74 -23.69 -37.29
C ILE A 82 6.65 -24.10 -38.75
N SER A 83 5.43 -24.44 -39.16
CA SER A 83 5.12 -25.05 -40.45
C SER A 83 5.77 -24.18 -41.51
N GLU A 84 6.29 -24.79 -42.58
CA GLU A 84 6.91 -24.09 -43.71
C GLU A 84 6.07 -22.87 -44.19
N GLU A 85 4.76 -22.89 -43.93
CA GLU A 85 3.77 -21.81 -44.09
C GLU A 85 4.06 -20.50 -43.35
N VAL A 86 4.54 -20.53 -42.09
CA VAL A 86 4.84 -19.28 -41.35
C VAL A 86 6.07 -18.60 -41.94
N ASN A 87 7.08 -19.37 -42.37
CA ASN A 87 8.24 -18.83 -43.08
C ASN A 87 7.86 -18.27 -44.45
N ALA A 88 6.92 -18.89 -45.17
CA ALA A 88 6.42 -18.38 -46.44
C ALA A 88 5.64 -17.05 -46.26
N ILE A 89 4.78 -16.95 -45.25
CA ILE A 89 4.02 -15.73 -44.94
C ILE A 89 4.95 -14.60 -44.46
N GLN A 90 6.00 -14.92 -43.71
CA GLN A 90 6.99 -13.90 -43.31
C GLN A 90 7.83 -13.42 -44.49
N GLN A 91 8.13 -14.27 -45.48
CA GLN A 91 8.84 -13.87 -46.69
C GLN A 91 8.00 -12.96 -47.61
N THR A 92 6.70 -13.22 -47.75
CA THR A 92 5.80 -12.36 -48.56
C THR A 92 5.58 -10.99 -47.93
N ILE A 93 5.47 -10.91 -46.59
CA ILE A 93 5.42 -9.63 -45.88
C ILE A 93 6.74 -8.86 -46.10
N ALA A 94 7.89 -9.56 -46.05
CA ALA A 94 9.20 -8.93 -46.22
C ALA A 94 9.49 -8.48 -47.66
N SER A 95 8.90 -9.11 -48.68
CA SER A 95 8.95 -8.65 -50.08
C SER A 95 7.93 -7.55 -50.40
N GLY A 96 7.04 -7.22 -49.46
CA GLY A 96 6.03 -6.16 -49.60
C GLY A 96 4.75 -6.59 -50.30
N ASP A 97 4.51 -7.89 -50.44
CA ASP A 97 3.28 -8.46 -51.00
C ASP A 97 2.21 -8.65 -49.91
N ASP A 98 0.93 -8.43 -50.23
CA ASP A 98 -0.19 -8.59 -49.29
C ASP A 98 -0.48 -10.08 -49.02
N PRO A 99 -0.32 -10.57 -47.77
CA PRO A 99 -0.52 -11.98 -47.43
C PRO A 99 -1.95 -12.47 -47.59
N THR A 100 -2.93 -11.57 -47.69
CA THR A 100 -4.35 -11.94 -47.86
C THR A 100 -4.72 -12.33 -49.28
N GLN A 101 -3.86 -12.04 -50.26
CA GLN A 101 -4.12 -12.32 -51.68
C GLN A 101 -3.45 -13.59 -52.19
N ASN A 102 -2.41 -14.06 -51.50
CA ASN A 102 -1.52 -15.13 -51.99
C ASN A 102 -1.42 -16.35 -51.06
N THR A 103 -2.31 -16.50 -50.08
CA THR A 103 -2.44 -17.79 -49.37
C THR A 103 -3.18 -18.79 -50.24
N GLU A 104 -2.82 -20.07 -50.15
CA GLU A 104 -3.60 -21.16 -50.73
C GLU A 104 -5.08 -21.03 -50.31
N PRO A 105 -6.04 -21.28 -51.22
CA PRO A 105 -7.45 -21.13 -50.93
C PRO A 105 -7.83 -21.94 -49.68
N THR A 106 -8.71 -21.37 -48.85
CA THR A 106 -9.23 -22.05 -47.66
C THR A 106 -9.72 -23.45 -48.00
N ALA A 107 -9.54 -24.41 -47.08
CA ALA A 107 -9.70 -25.86 -47.27
C ALA A 107 -11.14 -26.36 -47.62
N ALA A 108 -11.96 -25.52 -48.26
CA ALA A 108 -13.21 -25.87 -48.92
C ALA A 108 -12.97 -25.97 -50.45
N GLY A 109 -12.13 -26.94 -50.85
CA GLY A 109 -12.05 -27.52 -52.20
C GLY A 109 -12.19 -26.59 -53.41
N ALA A 110 -11.06 -26.20 -54.00
CA ALA A 110 -11.01 -25.75 -55.38
C ALA A 110 -11.29 -26.94 -56.32
N ASN A 111 -12.38 -26.88 -57.10
CA ASN A 111 -12.45 -27.66 -58.34
C ASN A 111 -11.93 -26.78 -59.48
N GLY A 112 -10.72 -27.11 -59.93
CA GLY A 112 -10.12 -26.58 -61.14
C GLY A 112 -10.83 -27.08 -62.41
N GLN A 113 -11.09 -26.11 -63.28
CA GLN A 113 -10.93 -26.12 -64.74
C GLN A 113 -11.16 -27.43 -65.51
N ASP A 114 -12.11 -27.38 -66.44
CA ASP A 114 -11.74 -27.61 -67.84
C ASP A 114 -12.63 -26.79 -68.81
N SER A 115 -11.97 -25.90 -69.54
CA SER A 115 -12.27 -25.57 -70.93
C SER A 115 -13.62 -24.89 -71.32
N ASN A 116 -13.50 -23.57 -71.47
CA ASN A 116 -13.78 -22.81 -72.71
C ASN A 116 -15.06 -21.96 -72.82
N GLU A 117 -14.80 -20.67 -73.05
CA GLU A 117 -15.63 -19.64 -73.69
C GLU A 117 -16.98 -19.27 -73.06
N GLY A 118 -16.95 -18.24 -72.21
CA GLY A 118 -18.11 -17.44 -71.83
C GLY A 118 -18.40 -17.50 -70.34
N SER A 119 -17.64 -16.74 -69.54
CA SER A 119 -18.12 -16.41 -68.19
C SER A 119 -19.39 -15.58 -68.35
N THR A 120 -20.56 -16.22 -68.27
CA THR A 120 -21.76 -15.48 -67.91
C THR A 120 -21.60 -15.20 -66.43
N ILE A 121 -21.08 -14.03 -66.10
CA ILE A 121 -21.23 -13.49 -64.75
C ILE A 121 -22.73 -13.43 -64.55
N ILE A 122 -23.26 -14.28 -63.67
CA ILE A 122 -24.62 -14.09 -63.16
C ILE A 122 -24.53 -12.84 -62.30
N GLU A 123 -24.83 -11.70 -62.90
CA GLU A 123 -25.12 -10.49 -62.13
C GLU A 123 -26.46 -10.76 -61.42
N VAL A 124 -26.37 -11.15 -60.16
CA VAL A 124 -27.55 -11.20 -59.29
C VAL A 124 -27.95 -9.75 -59.03
N LEU A 125 -28.84 -9.23 -59.87
CA LEU A 125 -29.54 -7.98 -59.61
C LEU A 125 -30.33 -8.15 -58.30
N HIS A 126 -29.83 -7.55 -57.21
CA HIS A 126 -30.59 -7.37 -55.96
C HIS A 126 -31.76 -6.41 -56.20
N LEU A 127 -32.81 -6.89 -56.85
CA LEU A 127 -34.08 -6.19 -56.95
C LEU A 127 -34.83 -6.37 -55.62
N ALA A 128 -34.61 -5.41 -54.71
CA ALA A 128 -35.09 -5.32 -53.32
C ALA A 128 -34.21 -6.01 -52.25
N PRO A 129 -33.04 -5.43 -51.89
CA PRO A 129 -32.18 -5.96 -50.84
C PRO A 129 -32.72 -5.74 -49.42
N GLU A 130 -33.81 -4.98 -49.26
CA GLU A 130 -34.39 -4.67 -47.96
C GLU A 130 -35.91 -4.56 -48.06
N THR A 131 -36.60 -5.26 -47.16
CA THR A 131 -38.04 -5.11 -46.95
C THR A 131 -38.26 -5.06 -45.45
N THR A 132 -39.12 -4.17 -44.97
CA THR A 132 -39.51 -4.16 -43.56
C THR A 132 -40.43 -5.36 -43.33
N PRO A 133 -40.05 -6.34 -42.50
CA PRO A 133 -40.96 -7.42 -42.17
C PRO A 133 -42.15 -6.81 -41.43
N THR A 134 -43.35 -6.91 -42.00
CA THR A 134 -44.56 -6.68 -41.22
C THR A 134 -44.70 -7.88 -40.28
N SER A 135 -44.49 -7.65 -38.99
CA SER A 135 -44.68 -8.66 -37.95
C SER A 135 -46.02 -9.34 -38.15
N GLY A 136 -45.99 -10.65 -38.42
CA GLY A 136 -47.19 -11.43 -38.64
C GLY A 136 -47.99 -11.56 -37.35
N PHE A 137 -49.28 -11.27 -37.46
CA PHE A 137 -50.33 -11.25 -36.42
C PHE A 137 -50.23 -10.09 -35.41
N ASP A 138 -51.33 -9.32 -35.32
CA ASP A 138 -51.61 -8.51 -34.15
C ASP A 138 -51.69 -9.44 -32.94
N THR A 139 -50.64 -9.43 -32.13
CA THR A 139 -50.72 -10.03 -30.81
C THR A 139 -51.42 -9.02 -29.90
N THR A 140 -52.65 -9.32 -29.50
CA THR A 140 -53.22 -8.68 -28.31
C THR A 140 -52.27 -8.99 -27.16
N GLY A 141 -51.66 -7.96 -26.58
CA GLY A 141 -50.78 -8.14 -25.43
C GLY A 141 -51.48 -8.96 -24.34
N LEU A 142 -50.77 -9.89 -23.73
CA LEU A 142 -51.28 -10.59 -22.56
C LEU A 142 -51.61 -9.53 -21.52
N ASN A 143 -52.90 -9.38 -21.20
CA ASN A 143 -53.35 -8.47 -20.16
C ASN A 143 -53.04 -9.14 -18.82
N PHE A 144 -51.76 -9.10 -18.44
CA PHE A 144 -51.38 -9.35 -17.06
C PHE A 144 -51.91 -8.15 -16.29
N ALA A 145 -53.06 -8.32 -15.65
CA ALA A 145 -53.34 -7.53 -14.47
C ALA A 145 -52.26 -7.94 -13.46
N PHE A 146 -51.16 -7.19 -13.44
CA PHE A 146 -50.30 -7.20 -12.27
C PHE A 146 -51.22 -6.80 -11.14
N TYR A 147 -51.46 -7.73 -10.21
CA TYR A 147 -52.12 -7.36 -8.97
C TYR A 147 -51.29 -6.23 -8.36
N ASP A 148 -51.92 -5.11 -8.00
CA ASP A 148 -51.25 -3.93 -7.42
C ASP A 148 -50.35 -4.31 -6.20
N GLU A 149 -50.58 -5.47 -5.60
CA GLU A 149 -49.73 -6.07 -4.56
C GLU A 149 -48.29 -6.35 -5.04
N ILE A 150 -48.05 -6.74 -6.30
CA ILE A 150 -46.68 -7.06 -6.77
C ILE A 150 -45.88 -5.79 -7.06
N GLU A 151 -46.51 -4.70 -7.48
CA GLU A 151 -45.85 -3.40 -7.65
C GLU A 151 -45.46 -2.82 -6.29
N GLN A 152 -46.27 -3.04 -5.25
CA GLN A 152 -45.92 -2.65 -3.88
C GLN A 152 -44.73 -3.46 -3.34
N ILE A 153 -44.66 -4.78 -3.59
CA ILE A 153 -43.51 -5.61 -3.19
C ILE A 153 -42.26 -5.28 -4.03
N GLY A 154 -42.44 -4.89 -5.30
CA GLY A 154 -41.36 -4.48 -6.20
C GLY A 154 -40.76 -3.12 -5.84
N GLU A 155 -41.57 -2.14 -5.46
CA GLU A 155 -41.08 -0.88 -4.90
C GLU A 155 -40.47 -1.08 -3.51
N GLU A 156 -41.05 -1.94 -2.65
CA GLU A 156 -40.50 -2.27 -1.34
C GLU A 156 -39.14 -3.01 -1.45
N LEU A 157 -39.00 -3.95 -2.41
CA LEU A 157 -37.69 -4.57 -2.72
C LEU A 157 -36.71 -3.63 -3.40
N GLN A 158 -37.17 -2.69 -4.25
CA GLN A 158 -36.27 -1.69 -4.85
C GLN A 158 -35.79 -0.66 -3.81
N THR A 159 -36.59 -0.35 -2.78
CA THR A 159 -36.09 0.41 -1.62
C THR A 159 -35.09 -0.38 -0.78
N LEU A 160 -35.20 -1.73 -0.75
CA LEU A 160 -34.24 -2.61 -0.09
C LEU A 160 -32.97 -2.88 -0.93
N GLU A 161 -33.00 -2.68 -2.26
CA GLU A 161 -31.83 -2.81 -3.13
C GLU A 161 -31.11 -1.47 -3.38
N SER A 162 -31.71 -0.33 -3.01
CA SER A 162 -30.93 0.87 -2.67
C SER A 162 -30.19 0.75 -1.33
N ASP A 163 -30.47 -0.33 -0.59
CA ASP A 163 -29.92 -0.64 0.72
C ASP A 163 -28.71 -1.60 0.63
N ASN A 164 -27.73 -1.22 -0.20
CA ASN A 164 -26.33 -1.57 0.05
C ASN A 164 -25.80 -0.93 1.37
N PHE A 165 -26.68 -0.60 2.34
CA PHE A 165 -26.46 0.36 3.42
C PHE A 165 -27.13 0.01 4.77
N ILE A 166 -27.60 -1.23 5.00
CA ILE A 166 -28.02 -1.68 6.35
C ILE A 166 -26.84 -2.15 7.22
N ASN A 167 -25.71 -2.47 6.59
CA ASN A 167 -24.42 -2.69 7.25
C ASN A 167 -23.34 -2.04 6.37
N SER A 168 -22.76 -0.95 6.84
CA SER A 168 -21.72 -0.18 6.18
C SER A 168 -20.44 -0.24 6.99
N LEU A 169 -19.35 -0.71 6.38
CA LEU A 169 -18.02 -0.62 6.97
C LEU A 169 -17.68 0.84 7.35
N PRO A 170 -16.94 1.07 8.45
CA PRO A 170 -16.38 2.38 8.71
C PRO A 170 -15.33 2.72 7.65
N SER A 171 -15.03 4.00 7.49
CA SER A 171 -14.02 4.50 6.56
C SER A 171 -13.05 5.47 7.24
N ILE A 172 -11.85 5.57 6.70
CA ILE A 172 -10.78 6.46 7.18
C ILE A 172 -10.57 7.57 6.16
N GLY A 173 -10.34 8.78 6.65
CA GLY A 173 -9.88 9.90 5.83
C GLY A 173 -8.42 10.25 6.10
N ASP A 174 -7.90 11.21 5.34
CA ASP A 174 -6.55 11.71 5.55
C ASP A 174 -6.48 12.54 6.83
N ASN A 175 -5.46 12.28 7.65
CA ASN A 175 -5.12 13.09 8.81
C ASN A 175 -4.01 14.07 8.45
N ASP A 176 -4.08 15.29 8.97
CA ASP A 176 -3.01 16.26 8.79
C ASP A 176 -1.70 15.73 9.40
N PRO A 177 -0.54 15.95 8.75
CA PRO A 177 0.75 15.53 9.28
C PRO A 177 1.06 16.27 10.58
N ILE A 178 1.71 15.57 11.51
CA ILE A 178 2.10 16.09 12.82
C ILE A 178 3.62 16.25 12.81
N SER A 179 4.11 17.43 13.18
CA SER A 179 5.54 17.67 13.34
C SER A 179 5.85 18.15 14.76
N LEU A 180 6.95 17.66 15.29
CA LEU A 180 7.52 17.99 16.58
C LEU A 180 8.98 18.35 16.38
N ASP A 181 9.42 19.29 17.19
CA ASP A 181 10.79 19.73 17.32
C ASP A 181 11.21 19.70 18.80
N ASP A 182 12.45 19.28 19.04
CA ASP A 182 13.07 19.13 20.35
C ASP A 182 13.54 20.47 20.97
N ASP A 183 13.47 21.56 20.20
CA ASP A 183 13.73 22.92 20.67
C ASP A 183 13.12 23.24 22.05
N THR A 184 11.91 22.77 22.28
CA THR A 184 11.16 23.02 23.52
C THR A 184 11.61 22.17 24.71
N LEU A 185 12.42 21.13 24.50
CA LEU A 185 12.95 20.20 25.50
C LEU A 185 14.47 20.28 25.68
N GLY A 186 15.08 21.38 25.23
CA GLY A 186 16.50 21.66 25.42
C GLY A 186 17.32 21.57 24.13
N GLY A 187 16.64 21.40 22.99
CA GLY A 187 17.20 21.44 21.66
C GLY A 187 17.74 22.81 21.24
N ASN A 188 18.35 22.83 20.06
CA ASN A 188 19.03 24.00 19.54
C ASN A 188 18.16 24.76 18.54
N ALA A 189 17.52 25.83 19.01
CA ALA A 189 16.72 26.65 18.11
C ALA A 189 17.52 27.21 16.93
N GLY A 190 17.02 26.96 15.72
CA GLY A 190 17.70 27.32 14.48
C GLY A 190 18.70 26.27 14.02
N GLY A 191 18.63 25.89 12.74
CA GLY A 191 19.54 24.90 12.18
C GLY A 191 19.52 24.89 10.65
N ILE A 192 20.16 23.88 10.06
CA ILE A 192 20.00 23.61 8.63
C ILE A 192 18.84 22.63 8.50
N ASN A 193 17.67 23.12 8.10
CA ASN A 193 16.40 22.40 7.91
C ASN A 193 15.49 22.27 9.13
N ASP A 194 15.92 22.77 10.28
CA ASP A 194 15.10 23.13 11.44
C ASP A 194 13.63 23.54 11.13
N ASN A 195 12.70 22.97 11.90
CA ASN A 195 11.28 23.12 11.68
C ASN A 195 10.75 24.40 12.32
N ASN A 196 10.06 25.21 11.52
CA ASN A 196 9.35 26.39 12.01
C ASN A 196 7.94 26.46 11.41
N PRO A 197 6.88 26.35 12.22
CA PRO A 197 6.89 26.29 13.68
C PRO A 197 7.28 24.91 14.25
N ASP A 198 7.85 24.93 15.46
CA ASP A 198 8.39 23.78 16.21
C ASP A 198 7.36 22.66 16.40
N ASN A 199 6.08 23.02 16.61
CA ASN A 199 5.01 22.06 16.87
C ASN A 199 3.82 22.35 15.95
N VAL A 200 3.40 21.33 15.20
CA VAL A 200 2.26 21.41 14.28
C VAL A 200 1.27 20.29 14.58
N ASN A 201 -0.02 20.61 14.64
CA ASN A 201 -1.13 19.65 14.76
C ASN A 201 -1.06 18.72 15.99
N LEU A 202 -0.53 19.19 17.12
CA LEU A 202 -0.49 18.39 18.36
C LEU A 202 -1.87 18.11 18.97
N THR A 203 -2.89 18.81 18.52
CA THR A 203 -4.29 18.54 18.86
C THR A 203 -5.11 18.58 17.60
N GLY A 204 -6.12 17.72 17.50
CA GLY A 204 -6.99 17.69 16.35
C GLY A 204 -8.07 16.64 16.50
N THR A 205 -8.71 16.31 15.39
CA THR A 205 -9.72 15.26 15.30
C THR A 205 -9.30 14.30 14.20
N LEU A 206 -9.31 13.00 14.51
CA LEU A 206 -9.02 11.96 13.52
C LEU A 206 -10.10 11.95 12.44
N SER A 207 -9.67 11.78 11.20
CA SER A 207 -10.54 11.74 10.02
C SER A 207 -11.05 10.31 9.81
N PHE A 208 -12.34 10.10 10.07
CA PHE A 208 -13.03 8.83 9.85
C PHE A 208 -14.55 9.02 9.83
N GLU A 209 -15.26 8.01 9.34
CA GLU A 209 -16.73 7.94 9.38
C GLU A 209 -17.15 6.54 9.81
N PHE A 210 -18.12 6.44 10.71
CA PHE A 210 -18.69 5.15 11.16
C PHE A 210 -19.66 4.52 10.15
N GLY A 211 -19.96 5.21 9.05
CA GLY A 211 -20.96 4.76 8.09
C GLY A 211 -22.38 4.80 8.66
N ASN A 212 -23.27 4.05 8.04
CA ASN A 212 -24.71 4.04 8.35
C ASN A 212 -25.07 3.26 9.62
N ASP A 213 -24.13 2.52 10.20
CA ASP A 213 -24.36 1.67 11.37
C ASP A 213 -24.26 2.43 12.70
N GLY A 214 -23.93 3.71 12.63
CA GLY A 214 -23.81 4.58 13.78
C GLY A 214 -22.50 4.36 14.54
N PRO A 215 -22.25 5.20 15.57
CA PRO A 215 -20.97 5.23 16.25
C PRO A 215 -20.72 3.97 17.08
N GLY A 216 -19.50 3.44 16.97
CA GLY A 216 -18.95 2.47 17.92
C GLY A 216 -17.83 3.11 18.76
N THR A 217 -16.57 2.77 18.47
CA THR A 217 -15.40 3.23 19.21
C THR A 217 -14.23 3.57 18.32
N VAL A 218 -13.40 4.53 18.75
CA VAL A 218 -12.06 4.78 18.23
C VAL A 218 -11.04 4.45 19.33
N LEU A 219 -10.09 3.56 19.04
CA LEU A 219 -9.05 3.15 19.98
C LEU A 219 -7.68 3.14 19.30
N LEU A 220 -6.63 3.49 20.04
CA LEU A 220 -5.25 3.40 19.58
C LEU A 220 -4.79 1.93 19.58
N SER A 221 -3.79 1.62 18.74
CA SER A 221 -3.20 0.30 18.61
C SER A 221 -1.71 0.34 18.95
N ASN A 222 -1.21 -0.70 19.63
CA ASN A 222 0.22 -0.84 19.96
C ASN A 222 1.04 -1.58 18.90
N ILE A 223 0.49 -1.75 17.70
CA ILE A 223 1.19 -2.37 16.57
C ILE A 223 1.93 -1.30 15.75
N GLY A 224 2.95 -1.72 15.00
CA GLY A 224 3.64 -0.83 14.06
C GLY A 224 4.78 0.00 14.66
N ALA A 225 5.16 -0.21 15.92
CA ALA A 225 6.31 0.48 16.50
C ALA A 225 7.61 0.18 15.70
N PRO A 226 8.39 1.20 15.32
CA PRO A 226 9.66 1.00 14.63
C PRO A 226 10.71 0.32 15.53
N LEU A 227 11.79 -0.17 14.92
CA LEU A 227 12.88 -0.79 15.68
C LEU A 227 13.46 0.20 16.71
N GLY A 228 13.69 -0.27 17.93
CA GLY A 228 14.18 0.57 19.03
C GLY A 228 13.08 1.27 19.84
N PHE A 229 11.83 1.22 19.37
CA PHE A 229 10.66 1.79 20.02
C PHE A 229 9.70 0.71 20.52
N THR A 230 8.84 1.07 21.45
CA THR A 230 7.74 0.23 21.93
C THR A 230 6.53 1.11 22.19
N TYR A 231 5.37 0.67 21.72
CA TYR A 231 4.09 1.32 22.00
C TYR A 231 3.40 0.63 23.16
N ILE A 232 3.01 1.41 24.16
CA ILE A 232 2.36 0.92 25.38
C ILE A 232 0.97 1.54 25.46
N LEU A 233 -0.06 0.71 25.38
CA LEU A 233 -1.44 1.15 25.56
C LEU A 233 -1.84 1.11 27.03
N THR A 234 -2.49 2.18 27.47
CA THR A 234 -3.14 2.27 28.77
C THR A 234 -4.56 2.81 28.62
N ASN A 235 -5.28 2.96 29.73
CA ASN A 235 -6.63 3.53 29.76
C ASN A 235 -7.65 2.84 28.83
N GLY A 236 -7.49 1.54 28.59
CA GLY A 236 -8.39 0.78 27.72
C GLY A 236 -8.20 1.07 26.23
N GLY A 237 -7.05 1.63 25.83
CA GLY A 237 -6.71 1.89 24.43
C GLY A 237 -6.83 3.35 24.02
N THR A 238 -7.14 4.27 24.93
CA THR A 238 -7.24 5.71 24.60
C THR A 238 -5.95 6.48 24.84
N THR A 239 -4.95 5.89 25.50
CA THR A 239 -3.63 6.49 25.69
C THR A 239 -2.56 5.54 25.21
N LEU A 240 -1.69 6.02 24.33
CA LEU A 240 -0.53 5.33 23.80
C LEU A 240 0.74 6.09 24.20
N THR A 241 1.63 5.41 24.91
CA THR A 241 2.95 5.93 25.25
C THR A 241 3.98 5.31 24.31
N VAL A 242 4.77 6.16 23.65
CA VAL A 242 5.92 5.75 22.85
C VAL A 242 7.14 5.74 23.75
N ASN A 243 7.70 4.55 23.96
CA ASN A 243 8.90 4.34 24.76
C ASN A 243 10.09 4.05 23.86
N GLN A 244 11.22 4.70 24.12
CA GLN A 244 12.50 4.42 23.49
C GLN A 244 13.51 3.97 24.55
N SER A 245 13.95 2.71 24.47
CA SER A 245 14.99 2.16 25.37
C SER A 245 14.73 2.32 26.88
N GLY A 246 13.46 2.37 27.31
CA GLY A 246 13.06 2.54 28.71
C GLY A 246 12.65 3.96 29.10
N THR A 247 12.79 4.95 28.20
CA THR A 247 12.34 6.33 28.42
C THR A 247 11.05 6.59 27.65
N ASP A 248 10.04 7.16 28.31
CA ASP A 248 8.81 7.58 27.65
C ASP A 248 9.07 8.90 26.91
N ILE A 249 8.93 8.87 25.58
CA ILE A 249 9.28 9.98 24.68
C ILE A 249 8.04 10.78 24.30
N LEU A 250 6.93 10.10 24.02
CA LEU A 250 5.71 10.72 23.52
C LEU A 250 4.48 10.09 24.18
N GLU A 251 3.47 10.89 24.45
CA GLU A 251 2.13 10.44 24.82
C GLU A 251 1.12 10.92 23.77
N VAL A 252 0.36 9.98 23.21
CA VAL A 252 -0.79 10.21 22.34
C VAL A 252 -2.04 9.83 23.10
N THR A 253 -2.97 10.76 23.25
CA THR A 253 -4.23 10.53 23.96
C THR A 253 -5.42 10.88 23.08
N LEU A 254 -6.38 9.96 22.97
CA LEU A 254 -7.73 10.23 22.50
C LEU A 254 -8.51 10.90 23.63
N THR A 255 -8.71 12.21 23.52
CA THR A 255 -9.45 13.00 24.50
C THR A 255 -10.95 12.73 24.42
N ASP A 256 -11.44 12.37 23.24
CA ASP A 256 -12.77 11.81 23.03
C ASP A 256 -12.71 10.64 22.02
N PRO A 257 -12.85 9.38 22.48
CA PRO A 257 -12.77 8.21 21.61
C PRO A 257 -14.01 7.99 20.73
N THR A 258 -15.03 8.86 20.80
CA THR A 258 -16.19 8.79 19.90
C THR A 258 -16.03 9.73 18.72
N SER A 259 -15.58 10.97 18.98
CA SER A 259 -15.29 11.94 17.93
C SER A 259 -13.89 11.80 17.35
N GLY A 260 -12.99 11.09 18.05
CA GLY A 260 -11.58 10.96 17.69
C GLY A 260 -10.77 12.22 17.92
N GLU A 261 -11.22 13.12 18.81
CA GLU A 261 -10.38 14.21 19.30
C GLU A 261 -9.15 13.63 19.99
N TYR A 262 -7.98 14.17 19.67
CA TYR A 262 -6.69 13.72 20.19
C TYR A 262 -5.82 14.89 20.67
N SER A 263 -4.89 14.56 21.55
CA SER A 263 -3.79 15.41 21.98
C SER A 263 -2.49 14.62 22.05
N ILE A 264 -1.39 15.25 21.65
CA ILE A 264 -0.04 14.69 21.65
C ILE A 264 0.85 15.55 22.54
N THR A 265 1.70 14.93 23.33
CA THR A 265 2.68 15.61 24.17
C THR A 265 4.02 14.88 24.10
N GLN A 266 5.09 15.62 23.82
CA GLN A 266 6.45 15.12 23.96
C GLN A 266 6.88 15.22 25.43
N LEU A 267 7.28 14.08 25.98
CA LEU A 267 7.62 13.90 27.39
C LEU A 267 9.13 14.00 27.63
N ALA A 268 9.92 13.60 26.64
CA ALA A 268 11.38 13.62 26.68
C ALA A 268 11.95 13.79 25.26
N PRO A 269 13.20 14.29 25.14
CA PRO A 269 13.97 14.25 23.90
C PRO A 269 14.02 12.85 23.29
N LEU A 270 13.85 12.77 21.98
CA LEU A 270 14.02 11.52 21.25
C LEU A 270 15.52 11.36 20.95
N ARG A 271 16.07 10.15 21.09
CA ARG A 271 17.44 9.88 20.62
C ARG A 271 17.41 9.42 19.17
N HIS A 272 17.94 10.21 18.26
CA HIS A 272 17.98 9.85 16.85
C HIS A 272 19.10 8.85 16.54
N GLU A 273 19.02 8.23 15.37
CA GLU A 273 20.11 7.40 14.86
C GLU A 273 21.32 8.28 14.55
N SER A 274 22.53 7.78 14.82
CA SER A 274 23.74 8.58 14.66
C SER A 274 24.10 8.85 13.19
N GLY A 275 24.54 10.08 12.91
CA GLY A 275 25.04 10.51 11.60
C GLY A 275 24.00 11.33 10.85
N ASP A 276 24.44 12.14 9.87
CA ASP A 276 23.65 13.22 9.24
C ASP A 276 23.17 14.27 10.25
N ASN A 277 23.29 15.56 9.92
CA ASN A 277 23.18 16.63 10.93
C ASN A 277 21.76 16.83 11.48
N GLU A 278 20.73 16.48 10.69
CA GLU A 278 19.32 16.57 11.06
C GLU A 278 18.59 15.33 10.53
N ASN A 279 18.41 14.35 11.42
CA ASN A 279 17.71 13.11 11.14
C ASN A 279 16.24 13.19 11.55
N ASN A 280 15.33 12.79 10.68
CA ASN A 280 13.92 12.80 11.03
C ASN A 280 13.47 11.41 11.49
N GLN A 281 12.84 11.34 12.66
CA GLN A 281 12.21 10.12 13.14
C GLN A 281 10.70 10.15 12.87
N LEU A 282 10.27 9.32 11.94
CA LEU A 282 8.85 9.10 11.66
C LEU A 282 8.28 8.02 12.59
N LEU A 283 7.13 8.32 13.20
CA LEU A 283 6.32 7.39 13.99
C LEU A 283 4.92 7.27 13.38
N ASP A 284 4.58 6.06 12.94
CA ASP A 284 3.23 5.71 12.50
C ASP A 284 2.41 5.21 13.70
N ILE A 285 1.39 5.97 14.10
CA ILE A 285 0.47 5.57 15.16
C ILE A 285 -0.82 5.08 14.52
N THR A 286 -1.10 3.78 14.68
CA THR A 286 -2.33 3.17 14.18
C THR A 286 -3.46 3.32 15.20
N TYR A 287 -4.67 3.61 14.71
CA TYR A 287 -5.91 3.54 15.46
C TYR A 287 -6.92 2.66 14.74
N LEU A 288 -7.90 2.14 15.48
CA LEU A 288 -8.97 1.30 14.97
C LEU A 288 -10.30 2.04 15.18
N VAL A 289 -11.05 2.20 14.09
CA VAL A 289 -12.42 2.72 14.10
C VAL A 289 -13.34 1.53 13.99
N THR A 290 -14.24 1.39 14.96
CA THR A 290 -15.26 0.34 15.03
C THR A 290 -16.63 0.99 15.00
N ASP A 291 -17.54 0.57 14.15
CA ASP A 291 -18.93 1.08 14.15
C ASP A 291 -19.83 0.40 15.20
N GLY A 292 -21.11 0.75 15.18
CA GLY A 292 -22.11 0.26 16.13
C GLY A 292 -22.42 -1.23 16.03
N ASN A 293 -22.06 -1.91 14.93
CA ASN A 293 -22.31 -3.33 14.72
C ASN A 293 -21.05 -4.20 14.96
N GLY A 294 -19.87 -3.58 15.01
CA GLY A 294 -18.59 -4.22 15.32
C GLY A 294 -17.60 -4.29 14.15
N ASP A 295 -17.98 -3.84 12.96
CA ASP A 295 -17.07 -3.78 11.83
C ASP A 295 -15.98 -2.73 12.08
N SER A 296 -14.74 -3.02 11.65
CA SER A 296 -13.56 -2.25 12.03
C SER A 296 -12.59 -2.00 10.88
N VAL A 297 -12.06 -0.78 10.82
CA VAL A 297 -11.04 -0.35 9.84
C VAL A 297 -9.88 0.34 10.56
N PRO A 298 -8.61 0.04 10.21
CA PRO A 298 -7.46 0.72 10.77
C PRO A 298 -7.20 2.05 10.04
N GLY A 299 -6.93 3.11 10.80
CA GLY A 299 -6.39 4.37 10.32
C GLY A 299 -5.02 4.68 10.94
N SER A 300 -4.35 5.70 10.43
CA SER A 300 -3.00 6.08 10.90
C SER A 300 -2.83 7.59 10.99
N ILE A 301 -2.08 8.03 11.99
CA ILE A 301 -1.48 9.37 12.05
C ILE A 301 0.04 9.25 11.94
N ASN A 302 0.65 10.14 11.17
CA ASN A 302 2.09 10.24 10.98
C ASN A 302 2.64 11.36 11.85
N ILE A 303 3.59 11.03 12.71
CA ILE A 303 4.27 11.97 13.60
C ILE A 303 5.74 12.02 13.18
N ASN A 304 6.18 13.18 12.69
CA ASN A 304 7.58 13.45 12.39
C ASN A 304 8.23 14.17 13.56
N ILE A 305 9.31 13.63 14.11
CA ILE A 305 10.12 14.27 15.14
C ILE A 305 11.45 14.64 14.51
N ASP A 306 11.69 15.94 14.35
CA ASP A 306 12.93 16.50 13.82
C ASP A 306 14.08 16.35 14.83
N ASP A 307 15.31 16.33 14.34
CA ASP A 307 16.54 16.27 15.13
C ASP A 307 17.27 17.60 15.09
N ASP A 308 17.95 17.92 16.17
CA ASP A 308 18.69 19.18 16.30
C ASP A 308 20.05 19.11 15.59
N THR A 309 20.39 20.16 14.82
CA THR A 309 21.81 20.36 14.46
C THR A 309 22.65 20.75 15.69
N PRO A 310 23.79 20.09 15.96
CA PRO A 310 24.74 20.55 16.98
C PRO A 310 25.32 21.93 16.64
N THR A 311 25.44 22.82 17.64
CA THR A 311 25.93 24.19 17.45
C THR A 311 27.29 24.44 18.10
N VAL A 312 28.09 25.32 17.50
CA VAL A 312 29.35 25.82 18.07
C VAL A 312 29.30 27.33 18.21
N SER A 313 29.88 27.85 19.30
CA SER A 313 29.94 29.30 19.55
C SER A 313 31.35 29.76 19.88
N ARG A 314 31.55 31.09 19.92
CA ARG A 314 32.87 31.68 20.15
C ARG A 314 33.32 31.45 21.59
N ASN A 315 34.52 30.88 21.73
CA ASN A 315 35.23 30.80 23.00
C ASN A 315 35.85 32.15 23.40
N ALA A 316 36.07 32.32 24.71
CA ALA A 316 36.85 33.45 25.22
C ALA A 316 38.30 33.36 24.70
N LEU A 317 38.91 34.51 24.42
CA LEU A 317 40.30 34.57 23.98
C LEU A 317 41.22 34.08 25.10
N VAL A 318 42.10 33.14 24.78
CA VAL A 318 43.20 32.74 25.65
C VAL A 318 44.19 33.91 25.75
N ARG A 319 44.57 34.29 26.97
CA ARG A 319 45.59 35.30 27.22
C ARG A 319 46.71 34.70 28.04
N LEU A 320 47.93 35.03 27.66
CA LEU A 320 49.15 34.66 28.34
C LEU A 320 50.00 35.92 28.42
N ASP A 321 50.72 36.07 29.53
CA ASP A 321 51.74 37.10 29.70
C ASP A 321 53.09 36.45 30.04
N ASP A 322 54.21 37.07 29.63
CA ASP A 322 55.54 36.54 29.97
C ASP A 322 55.85 36.66 31.46
N ASP A 323 55.15 37.55 32.18
CA ASP A 323 55.13 37.65 33.64
C ASP A 323 54.82 36.34 34.36
N ALA A 324 54.09 35.43 33.70
CA ALA A 324 53.81 34.10 34.22
C ALA A 324 55.05 33.18 34.27
N LEU A 325 56.16 33.56 33.62
CA LEU A 325 57.40 32.79 33.52
C LEU A 325 58.49 33.38 34.43
N THR A 326 59.43 32.53 34.85
CA THR A 326 60.61 32.98 35.58
C THR A 326 61.44 33.91 34.69
N ASP A 327 61.82 35.07 35.23
CA ASP A 327 62.49 36.17 34.53
C ASP A 327 61.62 36.94 33.49
N GLY A 328 60.28 36.84 33.58
CA GLY A 328 59.34 37.73 32.87
C GLY A 328 59.45 39.21 33.29
N ASN A 329 58.89 40.13 32.51
CA ASN A 329 59.04 41.59 32.69
C ASN A 329 57.75 42.29 33.18
N PRO A 330 57.51 42.40 34.50
CA PRO A 330 56.24 42.90 35.01
C PRO A 330 56.04 44.40 34.92
N GLY A 331 54.78 44.83 34.72
CA GLY A 331 54.34 46.21 34.86
C GLY A 331 54.51 47.06 33.60
N GLY A 332 54.49 46.45 32.41
CA GLY A 332 54.63 47.12 31.13
C GLY A 332 53.41 47.97 30.75
N ARG A 333 53.59 48.90 29.80
CA ARG A 333 52.45 49.66 29.25
C ARG A 333 51.60 48.73 28.38
N GLY A 334 50.43 48.37 28.88
CA GLY A 334 49.52 47.42 28.20
C GLY A 334 49.50 46.03 28.83
N ASP A 335 50.10 45.86 30.02
CA ASP A 335 50.05 44.64 30.83
C ASP A 335 48.65 44.00 30.85
N ASN A 336 48.62 42.71 30.56
CA ASN A 336 47.43 41.88 30.69
C ASN A 336 47.59 40.93 31.89
N PRO A 337 46.54 40.19 32.27
CA PRO A 337 46.70 39.14 33.27
C PRO A 337 47.71 38.09 32.79
N ASP A 338 48.54 37.61 33.72
CA ASP A 338 49.58 36.58 33.52
C ASP A 338 49.07 35.34 32.78
N SER A 339 47.83 34.95 33.07
CA SER A 339 47.15 33.81 32.44
C SER A 339 45.64 33.98 32.55
N GLN A 340 44.93 33.81 31.44
CA GLN A 340 43.47 33.84 31.39
C GLN A 340 42.94 32.85 30.36
N ASN A 341 41.88 32.11 30.72
CA ASN A 341 41.19 31.14 29.86
C ASN A 341 42.12 30.04 29.30
N THR A 342 43.20 29.71 30.00
CA THR A 342 44.16 28.66 29.61
C THR A 342 43.64 27.25 29.84
N VAL A 343 42.54 27.12 30.57
CA VAL A 343 41.73 25.91 30.75
C VAL A 343 40.26 26.28 30.63
N GLY A 344 39.43 25.34 30.17
CA GLY A 344 38.00 25.54 30.03
C GLY A 344 37.37 24.49 29.12
N THR A 345 36.06 24.60 28.94
CA THR A 345 35.28 23.80 27.98
C THR A 345 35.07 24.63 26.72
N LEU A 346 35.22 24.03 25.55
CA LEU A 346 34.88 24.68 24.30
C LEU A 346 33.38 24.97 24.27
N ALA A 347 32.96 26.14 23.81
CA ALA A 347 31.56 26.52 23.73
C ALA A 347 30.87 25.78 22.56
N HIS A 348 29.99 24.84 22.89
CA HIS A 348 29.20 24.03 21.97
C HIS A 348 27.87 23.64 22.64
N SER A 349 26.92 23.17 21.83
CA SER A 349 25.72 22.47 22.26
C SER A 349 25.52 21.26 21.36
N TYR A 350 25.18 20.11 21.93
CA TYR A 350 24.93 18.90 21.16
C TYR A 350 23.50 18.81 20.62
N GLY A 351 22.55 19.56 21.20
CA GLY A 351 21.12 19.32 21.02
C GLY A 351 20.54 18.57 22.22
N ALA A 352 19.29 18.15 22.14
CA ALA A 352 18.62 17.49 23.26
C ALA A 352 18.66 15.95 23.24
N ASP A 353 19.11 15.35 22.13
CA ASP A 353 19.22 13.89 21.94
C ASP A 353 20.38 13.22 22.71
N GLY A 354 21.35 14.01 23.20
CA GLY A 354 22.40 13.57 24.11
C GLY A 354 23.79 14.18 23.86
N GLU A 355 24.82 13.64 24.53
CA GLU A 355 26.19 14.08 24.30
C GLU A 355 26.74 13.50 22.99
N GLY A 356 27.18 14.39 22.09
CA GLY A 356 27.94 14.05 20.89
C GLY A 356 29.46 14.00 21.13
N SER A 357 30.22 14.26 20.07
CA SER A 357 31.69 14.30 20.14
C SER A 357 32.25 15.68 19.85
N THR A 358 33.27 16.08 20.60
CA THR A 358 34.06 17.29 20.34
C THR A 358 35.50 16.92 20.03
N LEU A 359 35.98 17.35 18.86
CA LEU A 359 37.34 17.06 18.39
C LEU A 359 38.05 18.37 18.01
N LEU A 360 39.31 18.51 18.40
CA LEU A 360 40.19 19.53 17.83
C LEU A 360 40.71 19.02 16.48
N LEU A 361 40.47 19.80 15.42
CA LEU A 361 40.94 19.52 14.06
C LEU A 361 42.41 19.92 13.85
#